data_AF-A0A7S0H040-F1
#
_entry.id   AF-A0A7S0H040-F1
#
_cell.length_a   1.000
_cell.length_b   1.000
_cell.length_c   1.000
_cell.angle_alpha   90.00
_cell.angle_beta   90.00
_cell.angle_gamma   90.00
#
_symmetry.space_group_name_H-M   'P 1'
#
loop_
_entity.id
_entity.type
_entity.pdbx_description
1 polymer ?
#
loop_
_entity_poly.entity_id
_entity_poly.type
_entity_poly.pdbx_seq_one_letter_code
_entity_poly.pdbx_strand_id
1 'polypeptide(L)'
;MLASAPRKYVNKRLVSQWEKSGKKKAIQMVKKMASEAKDAEIGQKPSLDFKTLVTELSLHAAEGNEKEVCGVLSDAGMAKSEMIRNSLVDVIWILSLDKLEEKMQKGLEKFAKGILDAKLAPRWMFHERLTGQFLENIGFGSKTVLAKKEIRARTRQLFAQRKFNLLREETEGYSKLIGEIFAFVSASKNARISPKGFLKRIQPLIGYFDLDPNRVMDLVLEGFELQLGKGKKDIDLTLVNDITEILAAFKPEAMCALIGFKFQFYQKEGRHKYLNEGSNRTITTPSSLLRMTAVLIASEKLKLEALWPYLMPSDETFAKDRTSFVNEKLKIASKVNVVNMNTSERERKKDNRGTQQNFGKNNQKVDLLYYLLVLGDWNHASKILNRLSPIFLASEERICRQLCELISRLVEPLYDVHCKRHRLFQLAVSESKSESKTREEGEEEEGMEVDDGEDQKVFAVDPTPSQGLLLPWEIR
;
A
#
# COMPACT_ATOMS: atom_id res chain seq x y z
N MET A 1 -8.66 39.01 -38.26
CA MET A 1 -9.17 40.41 -38.12
C MET A 1 -8.05 41.43 -37.89
N LEU A 2 -6.92 41.03 -37.29
CA LEU A 2 -5.82 41.96 -36.99
C LEU A 2 -4.99 42.33 -38.23
N ALA A 3 -4.88 41.43 -39.21
CA ALA A 3 -4.15 41.69 -40.45
C ALA A 3 -4.78 42.77 -41.35
N SER A 4 -6.10 42.99 -41.24
CA SER A 4 -6.87 43.96 -42.02
C SER A 4 -7.05 45.32 -41.33
N ALA A 5 -6.57 45.46 -40.08
CA ALA A 5 -6.68 46.71 -39.33
C ALA A 5 -5.69 47.76 -39.87
N PRO A 6 -6.07 49.05 -39.90
CA PRO A 6 -5.16 50.12 -40.30
C PRO A 6 -3.97 50.18 -39.34
N ARG A 7 -2.75 50.04 -39.89
CA ARG A 7 -1.51 50.16 -39.12
C ARG A 7 -1.30 51.62 -38.72
N LYS A 8 -1.03 51.87 -37.44
CA LYS A 8 -0.82 53.18 -36.83
C LYS A 8 0.68 53.54 -36.77
N TYR A 9 1.54 52.56 -36.50
CA TYR A 9 2.98 52.76 -36.28
C TYR A 9 3.86 52.20 -37.40
N VAL A 10 3.58 50.99 -37.91
CA VAL A 10 4.32 50.34 -39.01
C VAL A 10 3.58 50.56 -40.34
N ASN A 11 3.57 51.82 -40.77
CA ASN A 11 2.79 52.24 -41.94
C ASN A 11 3.58 51.99 -43.24
N LYS A 12 2.91 51.88 -44.39
CA LYS A 12 3.56 51.68 -45.71
C LYS A 12 4.67 52.71 -46.02
N ARG A 13 4.57 53.93 -45.48
CA ARG A 13 5.60 55.00 -45.57
C ARG A 13 6.87 54.72 -44.75
N LEU A 14 6.74 54.03 -43.62
CA LEU A 14 7.87 53.66 -42.77
C LEU A 14 8.62 52.48 -43.40
N VAL A 15 7.87 51.51 -43.94
CA VAL A 15 8.40 50.36 -44.68
C VAL A 15 9.11 50.80 -45.97
N SER A 16 8.59 51.78 -46.71
CA SER A 16 9.26 52.29 -47.92
C SER A 16 10.53 53.11 -47.65
N GLN A 17 10.74 53.59 -46.41
CA GLN A 17 11.96 54.30 -45.98
C GLN A 17 12.82 53.48 -45.03
N TRP A 18 12.63 52.16 -44.98
CA TRP A 18 13.20 51.29 -43.95
C TRP A 18 14.73 51.37 -43.87
N GLU A 19 15.41 51.30 -45.01
CA GLU A 19 16.88 51.39 -45.10
C GLU A 19 17.44 52.77 -44.78
N LYS A 20 16.71 53.86 -45.10
CA LYS A 20 17.21 55.24 -44.95
C LYS A 20 16.98 55.82 -43.55
N SER A 21 15.77 55.67 -42.99
CA SER A 21 15.43 56.23 -41.67
C SER A 21 14.44 55.40 -40.84
N GLY A 22 13.71 54.48 -41.48
CA GLY A 22 12.64 53.69 -40.84
C GLY A 22 13.17 52.77 -39.74
N LYS A 23 14.28 52.06 -39.97
CA LYS A 23 14.90 51.18 -38.96
C LYS A 23 15.31 51.93 -37.69
N LYS A 24 15.96 53.09 -37.83
CA LYS A 24 16.36 53.94 -36.69
C LYS A 24 15.16 54.48 -35.92
N LYS A 25 14.10 54.89 -36.62
CA LYS A 25 12.84 55.35 -36.00
C LYS A 25 12.11 54.23 -35.26
N ALA A 26 12.05 53.02 -35.84
CA ALA A 26 11.45 51.86 -35.19
C ALA A 26 12.21 51.47 -33.91
N ILE A 27 13.55 51.46 -33.94
CA ILE A 27 14.37 51.19 -32.75
C ILE A 27 14.14 52.27 -31.67
N GLN A 28 14.08 53.55 -32.05
CA GLN A 28 13.79 54.64 -31.10
C GLN A 28 12.37 54.52 -30.52
N MET A 29 11.36 54.16 -31.32
CA MET A 29 9.99 53.95 -30.84
C MET A 29 9.89 52.77 -29.87
N VAL A 30 10.52 51.64 -30.20
CA VAL A 30 10.56 50.48 -29.30
C VAL A 30 11.33 50.82 -28.02
N LYS A 31 12.47 51.52 -28.09
CA LYS A 31 13.23 51.95 -26.90
C LYS A 31 12.46 52.94 -26.04
N LYS A 32 11.79 53.92 -26.65
CA LYS A 32 10.99 54.93 -25.95
C LYS A 32 9.79 54.29 -25.23
N MET A 33 9.04 53.43 -25.92
CA MET A 33 7.91 52.73 -25.31
C MET A 33 8.36 51.63 -24.32
N ALA A 34 9.58 51.10 -24.48
CA ALA A 34 10.21 50.21 -23.52
C ALA A 34 10.69 50.94 -22.25
N SER A 35 11.16 52.18 -22.34
CA SER A 35 11.52 53.00 -21.18
C SER A 35 10.27 53.48 -20.44
N GLU A 36 9.25 53.93 -21.17
CA GLU A 36 7.95 54.29 -20.59
C GLU A 36 7.28 53.11 -19.88
N ALA A 37 7.59 51.87 -20.30
CA ALA A 37 7.12 50.65 -19.64
C ALA A 37 8.00 50.18 -18.45
N LYS A 38 9.25 50.67 -18.32
CA LYS A 38 10.11 50.41 -17.16
C LYS A 38 9.76 51.28 -15.96
N ASP A 39 9.23 52.46 -16.22
CA ASP A 39 8.78 53.40 -15.18
C ASP A 39 7.38 53.03 -14.62
N ALA A 40 6.73 52.02 -15.20
CA ALA A 40 5.49 51.45 -14.69
C ALA A 40 5.81 50.36 -13.65
N GLU A 41 5.38 50.57 -12.41
CA GLU A 41 5.56 49.64 -11.29
C GLU A 41 5.19 48.19 -11.64
N ILE A 42 5.83 47.25 -10.92
CA ILE A 42 5.58 45.80 -11.02
C ILE A 42 4.07 45.54 -10.93
N GLY A 43 3.45 45.20 -12.06
CA GLY A 43 2.02 44.87 -12.13
C GLY A 43 1.17 45.74 -13.05
N GLN A 44 1.66 46.87 -13.59
CA GLN A 44 0.91 47.62 -14.59
C GLN A 44 0.96 46.97 -15.98
N LYS A 45 -0.18 46.94 -16.68
CA LYS A 45 -0.32 46.36 -18.02
C LYS A 45 0.47 47.20 -19.04
N PRO A 46 1.09 46.58 -20.07
CA PRO A 46 1.75 47.35 -21.13
C PRO A 46 0.75 48.30 -21.78
N SER A 47 1.20 49.51 -22.12
CA SER A 47 0.34 50.49 -22.82
C SER A 47 -0.26 49.88 -24.07
N LEU A 48 -1.51 50.23 -24.38
CA LEU A 48 -2.22 49.71 -25.55
C LEU A 48 -1.44 50.00 -26.84
N ASP A 49 -0.78 51.16 -26.88
CA ASP A 49 0.06 51.59 -27.99
C ASP A 49 1.30 50.69 -28.15
N PHE A 50 1.93 50.23 -27.06
CA PHE A 50 3.04 49.29 -27.12
C PHE A 50 2.60 47.92 -27.68
N LYS A 51 1.48 47.38 -27.21
CA LYS A 51 0.93 46.12 -27.74
C LYS A 51 0.58 46.23 -29.22
N THR A 52 0.03 47.37 -29.63
CA THR A 52 -0.29 47.67 -31.03
C THR A 52 0.99 47.71 -31.88
N LEU A 53 2.04 48.39 -31.41
CA LEU A 53 3.34 48.42 -32.08
C LEU A 53 3.96 47.02 -32.24
N VAL A 54 3.96 46.21 -31.18
CA VAL A 54 4.51 44.83 -31.23
C VAL A 54 3.68 43.94 -32.16
N THR A 55 2.36 44.12 -32.20
CA THR A 55 1.47 43.41 -33.12
C THR A 55 1.75 43.79 -34.57
N GLU A 56 1.90 45.08 -34.87
CA GLU A 56 2.20 45.56 -36.21
C GLU A 56 3.61 45.14 -36.68
N LEU A 57 4.61 45.13 -35.79
CA LEU A 57 5.95 44.61 -36.09
C LEU A 57 5.92 43.10 -36.34
N SER A 58 5.14 42.35 -35.57
CA SER A 58 5.00 40.89 -35.75
C SER A 58 4.25 40.54 -37.04
N LEU A 59 3.25 41.34 -37.43
CA LEU A 59 2.58 41.23 -38.72
C LEU A 59 3.53 41.56 -39.88
N HIS A 60 4.37 42.59 -39.73
CA HIS A 60 5.36 42.92 -40.75
C HIS A 60 6.44 41.84 -40.89
N ALA A 61 6.84 41.20 -39.79
CA ALA A 61 7.70 40.03 -39.84
C ALA A 61 7.02 38.85 -40.56
N ALA A 62 5.72 38.64 -40.31
CA ALA A 62 4.94 37.60 -40.98
C ALA A 62 4.78 37.83 -42.50
N GLU A 63 4.89 39.06 -43.00
CA GLU A 63 4.89 39.39 -44.44
C GLU A 63 6.18 38.95 -45.18
N GLY A 64 7.22 38.53 -44.44
CA GLY A 64 8.50 38.04 -45.00
C GLY A 64 9.74 38.89 -44.67
N ASN A 65 9.62 39.85 -43.74
CA ASN A 65 10.73 40.68 -43.28
C ASN A 65 11.26 40.24 -41.90
N GLU A 66 11.27 38.94 -41.63
CA GLU A 66 11.57 38.39 -40.30
C GLU A 66 12.95 38.78 -39.76
N LYS A 67 13.98 38.79 -40.63
CA LYS A 67 15.36 39.10 -40.25
C LYS A 67 15.53 40.55 -39.82
N GLU A 68 14.85 41.46 -40.51
CA GLU A 68 14.90 42.89 -40.25
C GLU A 68 14.23 43.22 -38.92
N VAL A 69 13.06 42.64 -38.67
CA VAL A 69 12.35 42.81 -37.40
C VAL A 69 13.14 42.20 -36.26
N CYS A 70 13.69 40.99 -36.39
CA CYS A 70 14.56 40.40 -35.36
C CYS A 70 15.76 41.30 -35.04
N GLY A 71 16.37 41.91 -36.06
CA GLY A 71 17.44 42.90 -35.89
C GLY A 71 16.99 44.12 -35.10
N VAL A 72 15.81 44.70 -35.43
CA VAL A 72 15.23 45.82 -34.68
C VAL A 72 14.97 45.46 -33.22
N LEU A 73 14.44 44.27 -32.94
CA LEU A 73 14.14 43.82 -31.56
C LEU A 73 15.43 43.56 -30.76
N SER A 74 16.47 43.04 -31.41
CA SER A 74 17.81 42.88 -30.81
C SER A 74 18.46 44.23 -30.50
N ASP A 75 18.49 45.15 -31.47
CA ASP A 75 19.07 46.50 -31.33
C ASP A 75 18.29 47.36 -30.31
N ALA A 76 17.01 47.08 -30.12
CA ALA A 76 16.16 47.66 -29.09
C ALA A 76 16.42 47.11 -27.68
N GLY A 77 17.19 46.03 -27.54
CA GLY A 77 17.52 45.44 -26.25
C GLY A 77 16.38 44.62 -25.63
N MET A 78 15.50 44.04 -26.46
CA MET A 78 14.33 43.26 -25.98
C MET A 78 14.72 42.10 -25.07
N ALA A 79 15.89 41.50 -25.26
CA ALA A 79 16.40 40.43 -24.40
C ALA A 79 16.54 40.85 -22.92
N LYS A 80 16.63 42.16 -22.61
CA LYS A 80 16.79 42.67 -21.24
C LYS A 80 15.47 42.91 -20.50
N SER A 81 14.34 43.05 -21.19
CA SER A 81 13.05 43.40 -20.58
C SER A 81 12.08 42.23 -20.59
N GLU A 82 11.69 41.74 -19.41
CA GLU A 82 10.79 40.60 -19.28
C GLU A 82 9.38 40.88 -19.79
N MET A 83 8.85 42.06 -19.48
CA MET A 83 7.52 42.50 -19.91
C MET A 83 7.37 42.52 -21.44
N ILE A 84 8.44 42.93 -22.13
CA ILE A 84 8.50 43.01 -23.58
C ILE A 84 8.54 41.60 -24.18
N ARG A 85 9.33 40.69 -23.60
CA ARG A 85 9.36 39.30 -24.03
C ARG A 85 8.00 38.62 -23.87
N ASN A 86 7.33 38.84 -22.74
CA ASN A 86 5.97 38.31 -22.50
C ASN A 86 4.98 38.85 -23.54
N SER A 87 4.96 40.17 -23.76
CA SER A 87 4.05 40.79 -24.73
C SER A 87 4.29 40.29 -26.17
N LEU A 88 5.55 40.07 -26.55
CA LEU A 88 5.91 39.55 -27.87
C LEU A 88 5.40 38.12 -28.06
N VAL A 89 5.62 37.23 -27.08
CA VAL A 89 5.17 35.83 -27.19
C VAL A 89 3.65 35.76 -27.11
N ASP A 90 2.98 36.58 -26.31
CA ASP A 90 1.52 36.69 -26.26
C ASP A 90 0.95 37.13 -27.62
N VAL A 91 1.58 38.12 -28.26
CA VAL A 91 1.18 38.58 -29.61
C VAL A 91 1.38 37.48 -30.65
N ILE A 92 2.51 36.75 -30.62
CA ILE A 92 2.75 35.62 -31.53
C ILE A 92 1.69 34.53 -31.31
N TRP A 93 1.34 34.25 -30.05
CA TRP A 93 0.29 33.30 -29.73
C TRP A 93 -1.07 33.73 -30.29
N ILE A 94 -1.48 34.98 -30.07
CA ILE A 94 -2.74 35.52 -30.60
C ILE A 94 -2.74 35.48 -32.13
N LEU A 95 -1.64 35.88 -32.78
CA LEU A 95 -1.50 35.84 -34.24
C LEU A 95 -1.51 34.42 -34.78
N SER A 96 -0.98 33.44 -34.05
CA SER A 96 -1.03 32.02 -34.42
C SER A 96 -2.44 31.43 -34.38
N LEU A 97 -3.35 32.06 -33.63
CA LEU A 97 -4.76 31.68 -33.54
C LEU A 97 -5.65 32.42 -34.56
N ASP A 98 -5.24 33.59 -35.07
CA ASP A 98 -5.98 34.30 -36.12
C ASP A 98 -5.89 33.53 -37.44
N LYS A 99 -6.95 33.58 -38.26
CA LYS A 99 -6.97 32.94 -39.58
C LYS A 99 -6.14 33.76 -40.57
N LEU A 100 -4.82 33.64 -40.47
CA LEU A 100 -3.88 34.24 -41.41
C LEU A 100 -3.77 33.42 -42.70
N GLU A 101 -3.41 34.08 -43.79
CA GLU A 101 -3.06 33.40 -45.05
C GLU A 101 -1.86 32.46 -44.85
N GLU A 102 -1.79 31.36 -45.59
CA GLU A 102 -0.75 30.32 -45.41
C GLU A 102 0.68 30.88 -45.56
N LYS A 103 0.86 31.89 -46.43
CA LYS A 103 2.14 32.59 -46.61
C LYS A 103 2.54 33.37 -45.34
N MET A 104 1.59 34.07 -44.73
CA MET A 104 1.78 34.84 -43.51
C MET A 104 2.02 33.93 -42.30
N GLN A 105 1.36 32.77 -42.26
CA GLN A 105 1.54 31.79 -41.21
C GLN A 105 2.96 31.21 -41.22
N LYS A 106 3.49 30.83 -42.39
CA LYS A 106 4.89 30.41 -42.56
C LYS A 106 5.88 31.52 -42.24
N GLY A 107 5.55 32.78 -42.55
CA GLY A 107 6.34 33.95 -42.14
C GLY A 107 6.41 34.12 -40.63
N LEU A 108 5.28 33.95 -39.94
CA LEU A 108 5.20 34.02 -38.47
C LEU A 108 6.00 32.89 -37.79
N GLU A 109 5.97 31.68 -38.35
CA GLU A 109 6.78 30.54 -37.87
C GLU A 109 8.29 30.81 -38.03
N LYS A 110 8.71 31.33 -39.19
CA LYS A 110 10.09 31.76 -39.43
C LYS A 110 10.52 32.87 -38.47
N PHE A 111 9.64 33.83 -38.19
CA PHE A 111 9.88 34.90 -37.23
C PHE A 111 10.04 34.37 -35.81
N ALA A 112 9.15 33.48 -35.36
CA ALA A 112 9.25 32.84 -34.05
C ALA A 112 10.55 32.03 -33.92
N LYS A 113 10.96 31.32 -34.98
CA LYS A 113 12.26 30.65 -35.04
C LYS A 113 13.43 31.64 -34.96
N GLY A 114 13.36 32.76 -35.68
CA GLY A 114 14.34 33.84 -35.63
C GLY A 114 14.50 34.45 -34.23
N ILE A 115 13.41 34.60 -33.48
CA ILE A 115 13.44 35.09 -32.08
C ILE A 115 14.18 34.10 -31.16
N LEU A 116 13.99 32.79 -31.38
CA LEU A 116 14.66 31.74 -30.62
C LEU A 116 16.16 31.66 -30.96
N ASP A 117 16.50 31.72 -32.23
CA ASP A 117 17.89 31.69 -32.72
C ASP A 117 18.66 32.93 -32.23
N ALA A 118 18.01 34.10 -32.24
CA ALA A 118 18.55 35.35 -31.71
C ALA A 118 18.54 35.45 -30.17
N LYS A 119 18.05 34.41 -29.46
CA LYS A 119 17.92 34.37 -27.99
C LYS A 119 17.18 35.58 -27.39
N LEU A 120 16.23 36.13 -28.14
CA LEU A 120 15.42 37.28 -27.71
C LEU A 120 14.40 36.88 -26.64
N ALA A 121 13.96 35.62 -26.63
CA ALA A 121 13.05 35.05 -25.65
C ALA A 121 13.42 33.59 -25.32
N PRO A 122 13.37 33.17 -24.04
CA PRO A 122 13.66 31.79 -23.66
C PRO A 122 12.64 30.78 -24.20
N ARG A 123 13.13 29.56 -24.47
CA ARG A 123 12.36 28.45 -25.06
C ARG A 123 11.09 28.07 -24.28
N TRP A 124 11.12 28.15 -22.94
CA TRP A 124 9.99 27.74 -22.10
C TRP A 124 8.72 28.58 -22.34
N MET A 125 8.84 29.87 -22.68
CA MET A 125 7.68 30.73 -22.95
C MET A 125 6.91 30.31 -24.21
N PHE A 126 7.62 29.77 -25.20
CA PHE A 126 7.01 29.23 -26.42
C PHE A 126 6.27 27.92 -26.11
N HIS A 127 6.87 27.04 -25.31
CA HIS A 127 6.24 25.80 -24.87
C HIS A 127 5.00 26.01 -24.01
N GLU A 128 4.97 27.08 -23.20
CA GLU A 128 3.85 27.41 -22.32
C GLU A 128 2.63 27.91 -23.09
N ARG A 129 2.85 28.74 -24.12
CA ARG A 129 1.76 29.50 -24.78
C ARG A 129 1.34 28.94 -26.14
N LEU A 130 2.25 28.36 -26.91
CA LEU A 130 2.00 28.01 -28.32
C LEU A 130 1.43 26.59 -28.49
N THR A 131 0.70 26.40 -29.59
CA THR A 131 0.06 25.12 -29.90
C THR A 131 1.04 24.10 -30.49
N GLY A 132 0.72 22.81 -30.35
CA GLY A 132 1.59 21.71 -30.78
C GLY A 132 1.98 21.74 -32.27
N GLN A 133 1.06 22.18 -33.16
CA GLN A 133 1.36 22.28 -34.60
C GLN A 133 2.37 23.40 -34.89
N PHE A 134 2.22 24.55 -34.24
CA PHE A 134 3.10 25.70 -34.42
C PHE A 134 4.49 25.43 -33.82
N LEU A 135 4.54 24.74 -32.67
CA LEU A 135 5.78 24.28 -32.06
C LEU A 135 6.56 23.31 -32.97
N GLU A 136 5.88 22.35 -33.60
CA GLU A 136 6.51 21.43 -34.56
C GLU A 136 7.14 22.18 -35.74
N ASN A 137 6.42 23.16 -36.31
CA ASN A 137 6.89 23.95 -37.45
C ASN A 137 8.11 24.82 -37.12
N ILE A 138 8.26 25.24 -35.86
CA ILE A 138 9.43 25.98 -35.36
C ILE A 138 10.62 25.05 -35.03
N GLY A 139 10.39 23.73 -35.00
CA GLY A 139 11.41 22.71 -34.73
C GLY A 139 11.39 22.17 -33.29
N PHE A 140 10.33 22.41 -32.53
CA PHE A 140 10.15 21.87 -31.18
C PHE A 140 9.42 20.52 -31.18
N GLY A 141 10.19 19.44 -31.34
CA GLY A 141 9.67 18.07 -31.22
C GLY A 141 8.59 17.72 -32.27
N SER A 142 8.14 16.46 -32.27
CA SER A 142 7.04 16.03 -33.14
C SER A 142 5.69 16.29 -32.49
N LYS A 143 4.69 16.67 -33.30
CA LYS A 143 3.28 16.82 -32.90
C LYS A 143 2.74 15.60 -32.16
N THR A 144 3.14 14.40 -32.57
CA THR A 144 2.67 13.15 -31.94
C THR A 144 3.16 13.01 -30.50
N VAL A 145 4.40 13.44 -30.22
CA VAL A 145 5.01 13.39 -28.88
C VAL A 145 4.41 14.46 -27.99
N LEU A 146 4.22 15.68 -28.52
CA LEU A 146 3.61 16.79 -27.80
C LEU A 146 2.15 16.49 -27.45
N ALA A 147 1.35 16.00 -28.41
CA ALA A 147 -0.03 15.62 -28.16
C ALA A 147 -0.16 14.52 -27.09
N LYS A 148 0.71 13.49 -27.14
CA LYS A 148 0.74 12.46 -26.09
C LYS A 148 1.10 13.03 -24.72
N LYS A 149 2.05 13.97 -24.64
CA LYS A 149 2.42 14.65 -23.39
C LYS A 149 1.29 15.53 -22.86
N GLU A 150 0.63 16.29 -23.74
CA GLU A 150 -0.51 17.15 -23.44
C GLU A 150 -1.70 16.34 -22.91
N ILE A 151 -2.04 15.22 -23.57
CA ILE A 151 -3.10 14.31 -23.10
C ILE A 151 -2.74 13.78 -21.71
N ARG A 152 -1.52 13.27 -21.50
CA ARG A 152 -1.09 12.77 -20.18
C ARG A 152 -1.16 13.85 -19.10
N ALA A 153 -0.74 15.08 -19.41
CA ALA A 153 -0.79 16.20 -18.47
C ALA A 153 -2.23 16.56 -18.11
N ARG A 154 -3.13 16.70 -19.10
CA ARG A 154 -4.56 16.96 -18.88
C ARG A 154 -5.24 15.85 -18.11
N THR A 155 -5.01 14.59 -18.50
CA THR A 155 -5.56 13.44 -17.81
C THR A 155 -5.07 13.40 -16.36
N ARG A 156 -3.79 13.67 -16.10
CA ARG A 156 -3.27 13.73 -14.73
C ARG A 156 -3.90 14.87 -13.94
N GLN A 157 -4.05 16.05 -14.54
CA GLN A 157 -4.63 17.21 -13.87
C GLN A 157 -6.11 17.00 -13.53
N LEU A 158 -6.88 16.32 -14.38
CA LEU A 158 -8.32 16.12 -14.21
C LEU A 158 -8.68 14.87 -13.40
N PHE A 159 -7.91 13.80 -13.53
CA PHE A 159 -8.28 12.48 -12.98
C PHE A 159 -7.34 11.96 -11.89
N ALA A 160 -6.15 12.54 -11.69
CA ALA A 160 -5.31 12.11 -10.57
C ALA A 160 -5.89 12.65 -9.26
N GLN A 161 -6.55 11.78 -8.51
CA GLN A 161 -6.88 12.09 -7.12
C GLN A 161 -5.59 12.19 -6.32
N ARG A 162 -5.44 13.27 -5.56
CA ARG A 162 -4.38 13.36 -4.55
C ARG A 162 -4.76 12.40 -3.44
N LYS A 163 -4.08 11.26 -3.40
CA LYS A 163 -4.22 10.24 -2.36
C LYS A 163 -2.82 9.81 -1.98
N PHE A 164 -2.45 10.08 -0.75
CA PHE A 164 -1.15 9.71 -0.23
C PHE A 164 -1.24 8.29 0.29
N ASN A 165 -0.43 7.40 -0.28
CA ASN A 165 -0.43 5.98 0.04
C ASN A 165 0.84 5.55 0.78
N LEU A 166 1.92 6.34 0.66
CA LEU A 166 3.19 6.04 1.30
C LEU A 166 3.35 6.88 2.57
N LEU A 167 3.89 6.27 3.63
CA LEU A 167 4.09 6.94 4.92
C LEU A 167 4.97 8.20 4.83
N ARG A 168 5.92 8.24 3.89
CA ARG A 168 6.82 9.38 3.68
C ARG A 168 6.15 10.56 2.95
N GLU A 169 5.02 10.33 2.27
CA GLU A 169 4.31 11.39 1.57
C GLU A 169 3.62 12.32 2.56
N GLU A 170 2.90 11.77 3.54
CA GLU A 170 2.17 12.52 4.58
C GLU A 170 2.45 11.99 5.98
N THR A 171 3.63 12.30 6.49
CA THR A 171 4.11 11.77 7.79
C THR A 171 3.23 12.21 8.97
N GLU A 172 2.70 13.44 8.95
CA GLU A 172 1.85 13.96 10.03
C GLU A 172 0.51 13.21 10.08
N GLY A 173 -0.18 13.08 8.95
CA GLY A 173 -1.47 12.40 8.85
C GLY A 173 -1.39 10.95 9.31
N TYR A 174 -0.37 10.22 8.83
CA TYR A 174 -0.15 8.84 9.28
C TYR A 174 0.27 8.73 10.74
N SER A 175 1.06 9.67 11.28
CA SER A 175 1.45 9.64 12.71
C SER A 175 0.24 9.83 13.62
N LYS A 176 -0.66 10.78 13.30
CA LYS A 176 -1.91 10.97 14.04
C LYS A 176 -2.83 9.76 13.95
N LEU A 177 -2.96 9.18 12.76
CA LEU A 177 -3.74 7.96 12.55
C LEU A 177 -3.20 6.78 13.37
N ILE A 178 -1.88 6.56 13.37
CA ILE A 178 -1.24 5.50 14.16
C ILE A 178 -1.48 5.74 15.66
N GLY A 179 -1.41 6.98 16.12
CA GLY A 179 -1.73 7.34 17.51
C GLY A 179 -3.17 6.97 17.89
N GLU A 180 -4.15 7.30 17.03
CA GLU A 180 -5.55 6.93 17.21
C GLU A 180 -5.78 5.41 17.22
N ILE A 181 -5.14 4.69 16.29
CA ILE A 181 -5.18 3.22 16.24
C ILE A 181 -4.61 2.65 17.53
N PHE A 182 -3.42 3.10 17.95
CA PHE A 182 -2.77 2.60 19.15
C PHE A 182 -3.60 2.86 20.41
N ALA A 183 -4.19 4.05 20.53
CA ALA A 183 -5.08 4.41 21.64
C ALA A 183 -6.31 3.50 21.70
N PHE A 184 -6.96 3.23 20.56
CA PHE A 184 -8.11 2.34 20.47
C PHE A 184 -7.75 0.89 20.86
N VAL A 185 -6.67 0.40 20.26
CA VAL A 185 -6.24 -0.99 20.32
C VAL A 185 -5.60 -1.33 21.68
N SER A 186 -4.97 -0.36 22.35
CA SER A 186 -4.32 -0.54 23.66
C SER A 186 -5.20 -0.16 24.85
N ALA A 187 -6.37 0.43 24.63
CA ALA A 187 -7.31 0.77 25.69
C ALA A 187 -7.84 -0.50 26.40
N SER A 188 -7.98 -0.41 27.73
CA SER A 188 -8.71 -1.40 28.52
C SER A 188 -10.17 -1.46 28.08
N LYS A 189 -10.82 -2.62 28.25
CA LYS A 189 -12.21 -2.88 27.83
C LYS A 189 -13.18 -1.75 28.25
N ASN A 190 -13.03 -1.22 29.46
CA ASN A 190 -13.92 -0.20 30.02
C ASN A 190 -13.63 1.23 29.55
N ALA A 191 -12.44 1.47 28.97
CA ALA A 191 -12.01 2.78 28.46
C ALA A 191 -11.98 2.83 26.93
N ARG A 192 -12.30 1.73 26.26
CA ARG A 192 -12.28 1.66 24.80
C ARG A 192 -13.43 2.46 24.23
N ILE A 193 -13.11 3.32 23.28
CA ILE A 193 -14.11 4.10 22.57
C ILE A 193 -14.84 3.16 21.61
N SER A 194 -16.14 3.37 21.37
CA SER A 194 -16.90 2.53 20.43
C SER A 194 -16.30 2.54 19.01
N PRO A 195 -16.48 1.45 18.23
CA PRO A 195 -16.08 1.35 16.82
C PRO A 195 -16.53 2.56 15.97
N LYS A 196 -17.79 2.96 16.11
CA LYS A 196 -18.34 4.15 15.44
C LYS A 196 -17.67 5.45 15.88
N GLY A 197 -17.33 5.56 17.17
CA GLY A 197 -16.59 6.71 17.69
C GLY A 197 -15.18 6.79 17.13
N PHE A 198 -14.50 5.65 16.98
CA PHE A 198 -13.20 5.56 16.33
C PHE A 198 -13.27 5.96 14.85
N LEU A 199 -14.25 5.43 14.10
CA LEU A 199 -14.47 5.80 12.69
C LEU A 199 -14.69 7.32 12.52
N LYS A 200 -15.47 7.95 13.42
CA LYS A 200 -15.68 9.40 13.43
C LYS A 200 -14.41 10.22 13.71
N ARG A 201 -13.41 9.65 14.39
CA ARG A 201 -12.11 10.31 14.62
C ARG A 201 -11.14 10.16 13.45
N ILE A 202 -11.11 8.99 12.81
CA ILE A 202 -10.19 8.77 11.68
C ILE A 202 -10.71 9.38 10.37
N GLN A 203 -12.02 9.50 10.17
CA GLN A 203 -12.60 10.02 8.93
C GLN A 203 -12.15 11.46 8.61
N PRO A 204 -12.12 12.42 9.57
CA PRO A 204 -11.54 13.74 9.34
C PRO A 204 -10.04 13.69 9.02
N LEU A 205 -9.27 12.78 9.62
CA LEU A 205 -7.84 12.63 9.31
C LEU A 205 -7.64 12.16 7.86
N ILE A 206 -8.45 11.19 7.41
CA ILE A 206 -8.42 10.69 6.03
C ILE A 206 -8.72 11.83 5.04
N GLY A 207 -9.73 12.66 5.33
CA GLY A 207 -10.14 13.75 4.46
C GLY A 207 -9.23 14.98 4.50
N TYR A 208 -8.68 15.34 5.66
CA TYR A 208 -7.82 16.53 5.81
C TYR A 208 -6.42 16.31 5.23
N PHE A 209 -5.86 15.11 5.43
CA PHE A 209 -4.52 14.75 4.95
C PHE A 209 -4.55 13.96 3.63
N ASP A 210 -5.70 13.86 2.95
CA ASP A 210 -5.84 13.11 1.68
C ASP A 210 -5.25 11.67 1.75
N LEU A 211 -5.44 10.97 2.87
CA LEU A 211 -4.85 9.64 3.09
C LEU A 211 -5.54 8.58 2.23
N ASP A 212 -4.78 7.61 1.71
CA ASP A 212 -5.35 6.48 1.00
C ASP A 212 -6.11 5.54 1.96
N PRO A 213 -7.42 5.30 1.74
CA PRO A 213 -8.23 4.45 2.64
C PRO A 213 -7.76 2.99 2.70
N ASN A 214 -7.14 2.45 1.65
CA ASN A 214 -6.61 1.09 1.68
C ASN A 214 -5.38 1.03 2.58
N ARG A 215 -4.51 2.05 2.54
CA ARG A 215 -3.37 2.13 3.47
C ARG A 215 -3.82 2.34 4.91
N VAL A 216 -4.87 3.13 5.13
CA VAL A 216 -5.49 3.28 6.46
C VAL A 216 -6.00 1.94 6.99
N MET A 217 -6.73 1.18 6.17
CA MET A 217 -7.18 -0.18 6.52
C MET A 217 -6.00 -1.10 6.83
N ASP A 218 -4.92 -1.03 6.05
CA ASP A 218 -3.72 -1.81 6.29
C ASP A 218 -3.10 -1.55 7.67
N LEU A 219 -3.02 -0.28 8.07
CA LEU A 219 -2.53 0.13 9.39
C LEU A 219 -3.48 -0.30 10.52
N VAL A 220 -4.81 -0.27 10.29
CA VAL A 220 -5.79 -0.80 11.25
C VAL A 220 -5.59 -2.31 11.44
N LEU A 221 -5.37 -3.06 10.35
CA LEU A 221 -5.05 -4.49 10.41
C LEU A 221 -3.71 -4.75 11.13
N GLU A 222 -2.67 -3.93 10.90
CA GLU A 222 -1.41 -4.03 11.65
C GLU A 222 -1.60 -3.79 13.15
N GLY A 223 -2.39 -2.77 13.52
CA GLY A 223 -2.76 -2.54 14.92
C GLY A 223 -3.46 -3.74 15.55
N PHE A 224 -4.38 -4.38 14.81
CA PHE A 224 -5.08 -5.57 15.27
C PHE A 224 -4.14 -6.77 15.46
N GLU A 225 -3.27 -7.00 14.47
CA GLU A 225 -2.28 -8.08 14.51
C GLU A 225 -1.40 -8.00 15.77
N LEU A 226 -0.98 -6.79 16.14
CA LEU A 226 -0.15 -6.55 17.33
C LEU A 226 -0.83 -6.93 18.64
N GLN A 227 -2.15 -6.78 18.79
CA GLN A 227 -2.85 -7.21 20.00
C GLN A 227 -3.09 -8.71 20.03
N LEU A 228 -3.46 -9.31 18.89
CA LEU A 228 -3.64 -10.76 18.81
C LEU A 228 -2.34 -11.54 19.03
N GLY A 229 -1.20 -10.92 18.74
CA GLY A 229 0.14 -11.44 18.97
C GLY A 229 0.59 -11.49 20.44
N LYS A 230 -0.04 -10.75 21.37
CA LYS A 230 0.37 -10.66 22.78
C LYS A 230 0.12 -11.92 23.65
N GLY A 231 -0.20 -13.05 23.03
CA GLY A 231 0.03 -14.36 23.66
C GLY A 231 -0.98 -14.84 24.70
N LYS A 232 -2.12 -14.17 24.91
CA LYS A 232 -3.22 -14.82 25.66
C LYS A 232 -3.82 -15.93 24.78
N LYS A 233 -4.03 -17.11 25.38
CA LYS A 233 -4.78 -18.22 24.76
C LYS A 233 -6.20 -17.76 24.43
N ASP A 234 -6.76 -16.89 25.27
CA ASP A 234 -8.06 -16.29 25.07
C ASP A 234 -7.98 -15.06 24.17
N ILE A 235 -8.69 -15.15 23.06
CA ILE A 235 -8.91 -14.03 22.15
C ILE A 235 -9.99 -13.14 22.77
N ASP A 236 -9.70 -11.85 22.92
CA ASP A 236 -10.69 -10.90 23.44
C ASP A 236 -11.79 -10.68 22.39
N LEU A 237 -12.90 -11.40 22.53
CA LEU A 237 -14.03 -11.30 21.60
C LEU A 237 -14.58 -9.89 21.44
N THR A 238 -14.50 -9.09 22.50
CA THR A 238 -14.98 -7.70 22.42
C THR A 238 -14.15 -6.92 21.41
N LEU A 239 -12.82 -7.09 21.43
CA LEU A 239 -11.91 -6.49 20.46
C LEU A 239 -12.14 -7.04 19.03
N VAL A 240 -12.42 -8.33 18.91
CA VAL A 240 -12.75 -8.95 17.61
C VAL A 240 -14.02 -8.32 17.02
N ASN A 241 -15.08 -8.20 17.81
CA ASN A 241 -16.35 -7.62 17.37
C ASN A 241 -16.18 -6.14 17.01
N ASP A 242 -15.47 -5.40 17.85
CA ASP A 242 -15.18 -3.98 17.63
C ASP A 242 -14.45 -3.74 16.31
N ILE A 243 -13.42 -4.54 16.02
CA ILE A 243 -12.62 -4.43 14.80
C ILE A 243 -13.40 -4.94 13.59
N THR A 244 -14.19 -5.98 13.77
CA THR A 244 -15.09 -6.50 12.73
C THR A 244 -16.12 -5.45 12.30
N GLU A 245 -16.60 -4.62 13.23
CA GLU A 245 -17.45 -3.47 12.93
C GLU A 245 -16.68 -2.34 12.21
N ILE A 246 -15.46 -2.02 12.66
CA ILE A 246 -14.60 -1.02 11.98
C ILE A 246 -14.31 -1.44 10.53
N LEU A 247 -13.94 -2.70 10.33
CA LEU A 247 -13.58 -3.25 9.02
C LEU A 247 -14.78 -3.30 8.06
N ALA A 248 -16.01 -3.36 8.58
CA ALA A 248 -17.21 -3.29 7.75
C ALA A 248 -17.40 -1.92 7.05
N ALA A 249 -16.72 -0.86 7.51
CA ALA A 249 -16.72 0.43 6.85
C ALA A 249 -15.81 0.50 5.61
N PHE A 250 -14.94 -0.51 5.41
CA PHE A 250 -13.99 -0.58 4.30
C PHE A 250 -14.42 -1.58 3.23
N LYS A 251 -13.79 -1.49 2.05
CA LYS A 251 -14.08 -2.40 0.92
C LYS A 251 -13.51 -3.79 1.17
N PRO A 252 -14.32 -4.87 1.12
CA PRO A 252 -13.86 -6.22 1.43
C PRO A 252 -12.87 -6.77 0.40
N GLU A 253 -12.96 -6.35 -0.87
CA GLU A 253 -12.04 -6.79 -1.93
C GLU A 253 -10.62 -6.28 -1.65
N ALA A 254 -10.50 -5.03 -1.20
CA ALA A 254 -9.22 -4.43 -0.84
C ALA A 254 -8.61 -5.12 0.39
N MET A 255 -9.43 -5.51 1.37
CA MET A 255 -8.96 -6.24 2.55
C MET A 255 -8.34 -7.60 2.18
N CYS A 256 -9.02 -8.35 1.31
CA CYS A 256 -8.52 -9.64 0.82
C CYS A 256 -7.19 -9.47 0.07
N ALA A 257 -7.09 -8.47 -0.79
CA ALA A 257 -5.87 -8.18 -1.54
C ALA A 257 -4.69 -7.77 -0.62
N LEU A 258 -4.94 -6.95 0.40
CA LEU A 258 -3.91 -6.54 1.37
C LEU A 258 -3.39 -7.73 2.19
N ILE A 259 -4.28 -8.55 2.73
CA ILE A 259 -3.92 -9.75 3.49
C ILE A 259 -3.17 -10.73 2.58
N GLY A 260 -3.66 -10.96 1.36
CA GLY A 260 -2.99 -11.78 0.35
C GLY A 260 -1.59 -11.28 0.02
N PHE A 261 -1.41 -9.95 -0.12
CA PHE A 261 -0.10 -9.34 -0.32
C PHE A 261 0.84 -9.55 0.87
N LYS A 262 0.34 -9.48 2.12
CA LYS A 262 1.11 -9.83 3.33
C LYS A 262 1.54 -11.29 3.32
N PHE A 263 0.66 -12.23 2.94
CA PHE A 263 1.05 -13.63 2.81
C PHE A 263 2.11 -13.84 1.72
N GLN A 264 1.96 -13.20 0.55
CA GLN A 264 2.93 -13.24 -0.55
C GLN A 264 4.28 -12.59 -0.21
N PHE A 265 4.31 -11.65 0.74
CA PHE A 265 5.56 -11.09 1.23
C PHE A 265 6.43 -12.18 1.86
N TYR A 266 5.85 -13.05 2.68
CA TYR A 266 6.55 -14.17 3.35
C TYR A 266 6.84 -15.38 2.45
N GLN A 267 6.48 -15.33 1.16
CA GLN A 267 6.66 -16.43 0.21
C GLN A 267 7.99 -16.39 -0.55
N LYS A 268 8.60 -15.21 -0.71
CA LYS A 268 9.78 -15.05 -1.57
C LYS A 268 11.07 -15.17 -0.76
N GLU A 269 11.71 -16.34 -0.83
CA GLU A 269 13.10 -16.52 -0.41
C GLU A 269 13.99 -15.52 -1.18
N GLY A 270 14.68 -14.62 -0.46
CA GLY A 270 15.69 -13.72 -1.05
C GLY A 270 15.39 -12.22 -1.09
N ARG A 271 14.16 -11.73 -0.81
CA ARG A 271 13.93 -10.26 -0.66
C ARG A 271 14.42 -9.67 0.66
N HIS A 272 14.92 -10.51 1.56
CA HIS A 272 15.25 -10.15 2.94
C HIS A 272 16.76 -10.14 3.22
N LYS A 273 17.57 -9.82 2.20
CA LYS A 273 19.02 -9.67 2.36
C LYS A 273 19.38 -8.62 3.44
N TYR A 274 18.50 -7.66 3.70
CA TYR A 274 18.68 -6.57 4.68
C TYR A 274 18.03 -6.81 6.05
N LEU A 275 17.28 -7.91 6.24
CA LEU A 275 16.72 -8.29 7.56
C LEU A 275 17.53 -9.39 8.25
N ASN A 276 18.38 -10.09 7.48
CA ASN A 276 19.18 -11.22 7.93
C ASN A 276 20.69 -10.90 7.86
N GLU A 277 21.12 -9.77 8.41
CA GLU A 277 22.54 -9.64 8.77
C GLU A 277 22.79 -10.50 10.02
N GLY A 278 23.17 -11.77 9.81
CA GLY A 278 23.73 -12.63 10.86
C GLY A 278 22.95 -13.90 11.23
N SER A 279 21.80 -14.20 10.64
CA SER A 279 21.14 -15.50 10.87
C SER A 279 20.51 -16.09 9.61
N ASN A 280 20.84 -17.35 9.34
CA ASN A 280 20.31 -18.16 8.24
C ASN A 280 18.87 -18.64 8.56
N ARG A 281 18.02 -17.74 9.09
CA ARG A 281 16.65 -18.06 9.49
C ARG A 281 15.73 -17.91 8.28
N THR A 282 15.12 -19.02 7.85
CA THR A 282 13.97 -19.02 6.95
C THR A 282 12.88 -18.18 7.59
N ILE A 283 12.53 -17.05 6.97
CA ILE A 283 11.46 -16.19 7.48
C ILE A 283 10.14 -16.95 7.30
N THR A 284 9.57 -17.39 8.40
CA THR A 284 8.27 -18.07 8.45
C THR A 284 7.16 -17.03 8.58
N THR A 285 5.97 -17.34 8.09
CA THR A 285 4.81 -16.45 8.26
C THR A 285 4.51 -16.26 9.75
N PRO A 286 4.35 -15.01 10.24
CA PRO A 286 4.06 -14.74 11.64
C PRO A 286 2.77 -15.42 12.11
N SER A 287 2.80 -15.99 13.32
CA SER A 287 1.63 -16.57 13.98
C SER A 287 0.52 -15.55 14.23
N SER A 288 0.88 -14.29 14.46
CA SER A 288 -0.04 -13.16 14.63
C SER A 288 -0.89 -12.91 13.37
N LEU A 289 -0.27 -12.89 12.19
CA LEU A 289 -0.95 -12.71 10.90
C LEU A 289 -1.93 -13.87 10.62
N LEU A 290 -1.49 -15.10 10.88
CA LEU A 290 -2.31 -16.30 10.71
C LEU A 290 -3.52 -16.30 11.65
N ARG A 291 -3.31 -15.97 12.93
CA ARG A 291 -4.37 -15.84 13.93
C ARG A 291 -5.37 -14.74 13.54
N MET A 292 -4.90 -13.56 13.13
CA MET A 292 -5.77 -12.48 12.65
C MET A 292 -6.61 -12.92 11.44
N THR A 293 -5.97 -13.57 10.47
CA THR A 293 -6.65 -14.04 9.26
C THR A 293 -7.72 -15.07 9.60
N ALA A 294 -7.42 -16.01 10.51
CA ALA A 294 -8.39 -17.01 10.97
C ALA A 294 -9.60 -16.35 11.65
N VAL A 295 -9.38 -15.32 12.48
CA VAL A 295 -10.46 -14.55 13.12
C VAL A 295 -11.35 -13.85 12.08
N LEU A 296 -10.76 -13.25 11.04
CA LEU A 296 -11.51 -12.56 9.98
C LEU A 296 -12.31 -13.51 9.08
N ILE A 297 -11.84 -14.75 8.93
CA ILE A 297 -12.58 -15.81 8.23
C ILE A 297 -13.75 -16.29 9.10
N ALA A 298 -13.51 -16.52 10.39
CA ALA A 298 -14.52 -16.95 11.34
C ALA A 298 -15.66 -15.92 11.50
N SER A 299 -15.36 -14.62 11.44
CA SER A 299 -16.36 -13.54 11.46
C SER A 299 -17.04 -13.25 10.11
N GLU A 300 -16.81 -14.11 9.11
CA GLU A 300 -17.36 -14.02 7.74
C GLU A 300 -17.02 -12.71 6.98
N LYS A 301 -16.05 -11.92 7.47
CA LYS A 301 -15.59 -10.69 6.77
C LYS A 301 -14.63 -11.01 5.62
N LEU A 302 -13.92 -12.12 5.71
CA LEU A 302 -13.03 -12.60 4.67
C LEU A 302 -13.48 -13.98 4.17
N LYS A 303 -13.81 -14.08 2.88
CA LYS A 303 -14.13 -15.37 2.26
C LYS A 303 -12.85 -16.18 2.07
N LEU A 304 -12.84 -17.40 2.60
CA LEU A 304 -11.73 -18.34 2.45
C LEU A 304 -11.39 -18.58 0.97
N GLU A 305 -12.41 -18.68 0.11
CA GLU A 305 -12.25 -18.92 -1.32
C GLU A 305 -11.52 -17.77 -2.04
N ALA A 306 -11.70 -16.54 -1.57
CA ALA A 306 -11.03 -15.36 -2.13
C ALA A 306 -9.56 -15.25 -1.71
N LEU A 307 -9.23 -15.71 -0.49
CA LEU A 307 -7.85 -15.72 0.01
C LEU A 307 -7.03 -16.87 -0.55
N TRP A 308 -7.66 -18.01 -0.85
CA TRP A 308 -6.99 -19.25 -1.28
C TRP A 308 -5.93 -19.09 -2.38
N PRO A 309 -6.15 -18.30 -3.46
CA PRO A 309 -5.15 -18.10 -4.51
C PRO A 309 -3.87 -17.39 -4.06
N TYR A 310 -3.93 -16.63 -2.96
CA TYR A 310 -2.79 -15.90 -2.42
C TYR A 310 -1.94 -16.73 -1.46
N LEU A 311 -2.43 -17.89 -1.00
CA LEU A 311 -1.76 -18.73 -0.02
C LEU A 311 -0.79 -19.72 -0.68
N MET A 312 0.35 -19.94 -0.04
CA MET A 312 1.30 -20.99 -0.42
C MET A 312 1.13 -22.27 0.40
N PRO A 313 1.50 -23.43 -0.15
CA PRO A 313 1.98 -23.66 -1.52
C PRO A 313 0.85 -23.66 -2.56
N SER A 314 1.18 -23.45 -3.84
CA SER A 314 0.19 -23.55 -4.93
C SER A 314 -0.44 -24.95 -4.99
N ASP A 315 -1.66 -25.08 -5.51
CA ASP A 315 -2.37 -26.37 -5.51
C ASP A 315 -1.63 -27.45 -6.32
N GLU A 316 -0.93 -27.05 -7.40
CA GLU A 316 -0.11 -27.96 -8.20
C GLU A 316 1.13 -28.46 -7.46
N THR A 317 1.86 -27.56 -6.79
CA THR A 317 3.00 -27.93 -5.95
C THR A 317 2.56 -28.80 -4.79
N PHE A 318 1.41 -28.48 -4.19
CA PHE A 318 0.84 -29.26 -3.10
C PHE A 318 0.45 -30.67 -3.54
N ALA A 319 -0.13 -30.84 -4.73
CA ALA A 319 -0.46 -32.15 -5.27
C ALA A 319 0.79 -33.01 -5.49
N LYS A 320 1.88 -32.42 -5.99
CA LYS A 320 3.18 -33.10 -6.16
C LYS A 320 3.77 -33.52 -4.81
N ASP A 321 3.85 -32.60 -3.86
CA ASP A 321 4.36 -32.85 -2.51
C ASP A 321 3.56 -33.95 -1.81
N ARG A 322 2.24 -33.98 -2.01
CA ARG A 322 1.36 -35.03 -1.50
C ARG A 322 1.68 -36.39 -2.12
N THR A 323 1.84 -36.48 -3.44
CA THR A 323 2.17 -37.75 -4.10
C THR A 323 3.53 -38.27 -3.65
N SER A 324 4.54 -37.40 -3.51
CA SER A 324 5.84 -37.80 -2.96
C SER A 324 5.73 -38.29 -1.52
N PHE A 325 4.94 -37.60 -0.68
CA PHE A 325 4.76 -37.96 0.72
C PHE A 325 4.07 -39.32 0.88
N VAL A 326 2.98 -39.55 0.15
CA VAL A 326 2.25 -40.83 0.19
C VAL A 326 3.16 -41.96 -0.31
N ASN A 327 3.90 -41.75 -1.38
CA ASN A 327 4.83 -42.74 -1.91
C ASN A 327 5.97 -43.06 -0.92
N GLU A 328 6.46 -42.06 -0.19
CA GLU A 328 7.49 -42.26 0.84
C GLU A 328 6.93 -43.03 2.04
N LYS A 329 5.74 -42.67 2.54
CA LYS A 329 5.10 -43.40 3.63
C LYS A 329 4.73 -44.83 3.23
N LEU A 330 4.29 -45.06 2.00
CA LEU A 330 4.07 -46.41 1.46
C LEU A 330 5.38 -47.22 1.37
N LYS A 331 6.50 -46.60 0.98
CA LYS A 331 7.84 -47.23 1.01
C LYS A 331 8.29 -47.57 2.42
N ILE A 332 7.97 -46.74 3.40
CA ILE A 332 8.28 -47.04 4.81
C ILE A 332 7.38 -48.18 5.29
N ALA A 333 6.08 -48.14 5.01
CA ALA A 333 5.14 -49.19 5.38
C ALA A 333 5.50 -50.55 4.74
N SER A 334 5.96 -50.57 3.49
CA SER A 334 6.41 -51.80 2.84
C SER A 334 7.71 -52.35 3.43
N LYS A 335 8.57 -51.50 4.01
CA LYS A 335 9.78 -51.90 4.74
C LYS A 335 9.50 -52.43 6.15
N VAL A 336 8.38 -52.03 6.78
CA VAL A 336 8.02 -52.48 8.15
C VAL A 336 7.72 -53.99 8.18
N ASN A 337 7.28 -54.58 7.07
CA ASN A 337 7.00 -56.02 6.98
C ASN A 337 8.22 -56.88 6.58
N VAL A 338 9.39 -56.28 6.34
CA VAL A 338 10.62 -56.99 5.98
C VAL A 338 11.62 -56.88 7.13
N VAL A 339 11.54 -57.81 8.09
CA VAL A 339 12.54 -57.92 9.16
C VAL A 339 13.79 -58.60 8.58
N ASN A 340 14.73 -57.80 8.09
CA ASN A 340 16.04 -58.29 7.69
C ASN A 340 16.97 -58.31 8.93
N MET A 341 17.27 -59.51 9.46
CA MET A 341 18.05 -59.72 10.69
C MET A 341 19.55 -59.40 10.57
N ASN A 342 20.05 -59.04 9.37
CA ASN A 342 21.48 -58.79 9.11
C ASN A 342 21.85 -57.30 8.87
N THR A 343 20.97 -56.35 9.16
CA THR A 343 21.30 -54.92 9.03
C THR A 343 21.98 -54.40 10.29
N SER A 344 23.27 -54.04 10.16
CA SER A 344 24.06 -53.47 11.25
C SER A 344 23.43 -52.18 11.80
N GLU A 345 23.53 -51.94 13.11
CA GLU A 345 22.90 -50.78 13.79
C GLU A 345 23.25 -49.41 13.19
N ARG A 346 24.38 -49.31 12.47
CA ARG A 346 24.80 -48.11 11.74
C ARG A 346 23.93 -47.79 10.52
N GLU A 347 23.35 -48.78 9.85
CA GLU A 347 22.43 -48.57 8.72
C GLU A 347 21.04 -48.14 9.20
N ARG A 348 20.54 -48.74 10.30
CA ARG A 348 19.29 -48.32 10.95
C ARG A 348 19.31 -46.85 11.41
N LYS A 349 20.47 -46.37 11.88
CA LYS A 349 20.66 -44.96 12.28
C LYS A 349 20.84 -44.00 11.10
N LYS A 350 21.27 -44.47 9.93
CA LYS A 350 21.41 -43.63 8.71
C LYS A 350 20.06 -43.42 8.04
N ASP A 351 19.21 -44.45 7.98
CA ASP A 351 17.84 -44.35 7.46
C ASP A 351 16.91 -43.49 8.35
N ASN A 352 17.08 -43.56 9.69
CA ASN A 352 16.33 -42.69 10.61
C ASN A 352 16.80 -41.23 10.64
N ARG A 353 18.04 -40.93 10.22
CA ARG A 353 18.56 -39.55 10.14
C ARG A 353 18.30 -38.89 8.78
N GLY A 354 17.93 -39.65 7.75
CA GLY A 354 17.68 -39.16 6.39
C GLY A 354 16.21 -38.85 6.05
N THR A 355 15.26 -39.22 6.92
CA THR A 355 13.80 -39.15 6.65
C THR A 355 13.05 -38.03 7.39
N GLN A 356 13.77 -37.06 7.98
CA GLN A 356 13.19 -35.74 8.27
C GLN A 356 13.27 -34.85 7.02
N GLN A 357 12.70 -35.30 5.90
CA GLN A 357 12.41 -34.35 4.83
C GLN A 357 11.29 -33.41 5.31
N ASN A 358 11.52 -32.11 5.08
CA ASN A 358 10.81 -30.95 5.60
C ASN A 358 9.37 -30.80 5.08
N PHE A 359 8.59 -31.87 5.02
CA PHE A 359 7.19 -31.80 4.60
C PHE A 359 6.38 -31.03 5.66
N GLY A 360 5.85 -29.86 5.28
CA GLY A 360 5.09 -28.98 6.18
C GLY A 360 5.83 -27.75 6.71
N LYS A 361 7.14 -27.59 6.46
CA LYS A 361 7.81 -26.32 6.78
C LYS A 361 7.32 -25.21 5.84
N ASN A 362 6.79 -24.12 6.41
CA ASN A 362 6.21 -22.97 5.70
C ASN A 362 4.96 -23.24 4.84
N ASN A 363 4.09 -24.18 5.26
CA ASN A 363 2.81 -24.37 4.61
C ASN A 363 1.72 -23.47 5.23
N GLN A 364 1.50 -22.30 4.63
CA GLN A 364 0.54 -21.30 5.11
C GLN A 364 -0.90 -21.84 5.17
N LYS A 365 -1.27 -22.78 4.29
CA LYS A 365 -2.60 -23.41 4.29
C LYS A 365 -2.84 -24.30 5.51
N VAL A 366 -1.80 -25.04 5.92
CA VAL A 366 -1.82 -25.93 7.09
C VAL A 366 -1.79 -25.11 8.37
N ASP A 367 -0.95 -24.07 8.42
CA ASP A 367 -0.89 -23.18 9.57
C ASP A 367 -2.19 -22.39 9.75
N LEU A 368 -2.85 -21.96 8.66
CA LEU A 368 -4.18 -21.32 8.74
C LEU A 368 -5.24 -22.29 9.28
N LEU A 369 -5.22 -23.55 8.86
CA LEU A 369 -6.11 -24.58 9.38
C LEU A 369 -5.93 -24.78 10.89
N TYR A 370 -4.68 -24.81 11.36
CA TYR A 370 -4.39 -24.91 12.80
C TYR A 370 -5.09 -23.80 13.58
N TYR A 371 -4.97 -22.53 13.15
CA TYR A 371 -5.61 -21.42 13.86
C TYR A 371 -7.14 -21.41 13.74
N LEU A 372 -7.72 -21.89 12.64
CA LEU A 372 -9.17 -22.06 12.52
C LEU A 372 -9.71 -23.12 13.50
N LEU A 373 -8.95 -24.20 13.72
CA LEU A 373 -9.30 -25.23 14.72
C LEU A 373 -9.17 -24.70 16.15
N VAL A 374 -8.14 -23.90 16.43
CA VAL A 374 -7.98 -23.22 17.74
C VAL A 374 -9.18 -22.32 18.04
N LEU A 375 -9.73 -21.64 17.01
CA LEU A 375 -10.94 -20.82 17.13
C LEU A 375 -12.24 -21.64 17.25
N GLY A 376 -12.22 -22.93 16.92
CA GLY A 376 -13.41 -23.78 16.91
C GLY A 376 -14.26 -23.68 15.63
N ASP A 377 -13.81 -22.99 14.59
CA ASP A 377 -14.58 -22.86 13.34
C ASP A 377 -14.49 -24.13 12.48
N TRP A 378 -15.39 -25.07 12.75
CA TRP A 378 -15.46 -26.34 12.03
C TRP A 378 -15.92 -26.20 10.57
N ASN A 379 -16.74 -25.20 10.24
CA ASN A 379 -17.31 -25.07 8.90
C ASN A 379 -16.23 -24.72 7.88
N HIS A 380 -15.37 -23.74 8.19
CA HIS A 380 -14.24 -23.40 7.33
C HIS A 380 -13.10 -24.40 7.46
N ALA A 381 -12.84 -24.94 8.66
CA ALA A 381 -11.83 -25.98 8.84
C ALA A 381 -12.16 -27.23 8.01
N SER A 382 -13.40 -27.74 8.05
CA SER A 382 -13.83 -28.91 7.27
C SER A 382 -13.70 -28.72 5.76
N LYS A 383 -13.98 -27.52 5.24
CA LYS A 383 -13.72 -27.19 3.82
C LYS A 383 -12.24 -27.32 3.47
N ILE A 384 -11.34 -26.84 4.34
CA ILE A 384 -9.89 -26.96 4.14
C ILE A 384 -9.45 -28.43 4.29
N LEU A 385 -9.96 -29.16 5.30
CA LEU A 385 -9.67 -30.58 5.53
C LEU A 385 -10.05 -31.44 4.32
N ASN A 386 -11.25 -31.21 3.75
CA ASN A 386 -11.72 -31.91 2.56
C ASN A 386 -10.84 -31.62 1.33
N ARG A 387 -10.33 -30.40 1.19
CA ARG A 387 -9.41 -30.01 0.10
C ARG A 387 -8.00 -30.57 0.29
N LEU A 388 -7.48 -30.57 1.51
CA LEU A 388 -6.09 -30.99 1.81
C LEU A 388 -5.92 -32.51 1.96
N SER A 389 -7.03 -33.27 2.00
CA SER A 389 -7.11 -34.72 2.20
C SER A 389 -6.60 -35.22 3.58
N PRO A 390 -7.34 -36.14 4.25
CA PRO A 390 -7.08 -36.53 5.64
C PRO A 390 -5.68 -37.10 5.92
N ILE A 391 -5.07 -37.79 4.94
CA ILE A 391 -3.81 -38.54 5.11
C ILE A 391 -2.62 -37.62 5.44
N PHE A 392 -2.61 -36.41 4.90
CA PHE A 392 -1.54 -35.43 5.16
C PHE A 392 -1.68 -34.79 6.55
N LEU A 393 -2.92 -34.62 7.01
CA LEU A 393 -3.24 -33.96 8.28
C LEU A 393 -2.97 -34.85 9.49
N ALA A 394 -3.17 -36.16 9.35
CA ALA A 394 -2.79 -37.15 10.34
C ALA A 394 -1.27 -37.22 10.59
N SER A 395 -0.47 -36.61 9.71
CA SER A 395 0.99 -36.55 9.86
C SER A 395 1.45 -35.33 10.65
N GLU A 396 0.60 -34.32 10.83
CA GLU A 396 0.92 -33.10 11.58
C GLU A 396 0.36 -33.19 13.00
N GLU A 397 1.23 -33.47 13.97
CA GLU A 397 0.86 -33.64 15.37
C GLU A 397 0.11 -32.43 15.95
N ARG A 398 0.47 -31.21 15.52
CA ARG A 398 -0.17 -29.97 15.97
C ARG A 398 -1.67 -29.93 15.64
N ILE A 399 -2.05 -30.41 14.47
CA ILE A 399 -3.45 -30.42 14.02
C ILE A 399 -4.22 -31.54 14.74
N CYS A 400 -3.63 -32.73 14.84
CA CYS A 400 -4.24 -33.84 15.57
C CYS A 400 -4.54 -33.48 17.02
N ARG A 401 -3.59 -32.86 17.74
CA ARG A 401 -3.82 -32.43 19.12
C ARG A 401 -4.98 -31.44 19.23
N GLN A 402 -5.07 -30.46 18.33
CA GLN A 402 -6.17 -29.48 18.35
C GLN A 402 -7.53 -30.10 17.97
N LEU A 403 -7.55 -31.07 17.04
CA LEU A 403 -8.75 -31.84 16.74
C LEU A 403 -9.20 -32.66 17.95
N CYS A 404 -8.27 -33.32 18.63
CA CYS A 404 -8.56 -34.04 19.87
C CYS A 404 -9.09 -33.09 20.95
N GLU A 405 -8.48 -31.91 21.11
CA GLU A 405 -8.94 -30.91 22.08
C GLU A 405 -10.37 -30.41 21.77
N LEU A 406 -10.67 -30.18 20.48
CA LEU A 406 -12.02 -29.80 20.04
C LEU A 406 -13.04 -30.92 20.30
N ILE A 407 -12.70 -32.17 19.98
CA ILE A 407 -13.55 -33.33 20.26
C ILE A 407 -13.74 -33.50 21.77
N SER A 408 -12.67 -33.39 22.56
CA SER A 408 -12.72 -33.45 24.01
C SER A 408 -13.69 -32.41 24.55
N ARG A 409 -13.61 -31.14 24.13
CA ARG A 409 -14.55 -30.08 24.55
C ARG A 409 -16.01 -30.36 24.16
N LEU A 410 -16.25 -30.92 22.97
CA LEU A 410 -17.62 -31.26 22.53
C LEU A 410 -18.21 -32.44 23.30
N VAL A 411 -17.37 -33.40 23.69
CA VAL A 411 -17.79 -34.63 24.37
C VAL A 411 -17.83 -34.45 25.89
N GLU A 412 -17.04 -33.54 26.46
CA GLU A 412 -16.97 -33.24 27.90
C GLU A 412 -18.34 -33.07 28.58
N PRO A 413 -19.30 -32.26 28.07
CA PRO A 413 -20.60 -32.12 28.71
C PRO A 413 -21.43 -33.42 28.69
N LEU A 414 -21.28 -34.26 27.67
CA LEU A 414 -21.96 -35.57 27.59
C LEU A 414 -21.26 -36.61 28.47
N TYR A 415 -19.93 -36.54 28.52
CA TYR A 415 -19.09 -37.39 29.32
C TYR A 415 -19.34 -37.15 30.82
N ASP A 416 -19.49 -35.90 31.25
CA ASP A 416 -19.79 -35.53 32.63
C ASP A 416 -21.14 -36.07 33.12
N VAL A 417 -22.14 -36.11 32.23
CA VAL A 417 -23.48 -36.63 32.55
C VAL A 417 -23.46 -38.15 32.75
N HIS A 418 -22.71 -38.89 31.92
CA HIS A 418 -22.76 -40.35 31.89
C HIS A 418 -21.59 -41.06 32.58
N CYS A 419 -20.44 -40.42 32.76
CA CYS A 419 -19.20 -40.99 33.30
C CYS A 419 -18.77 -40.33 34.63
N LYS A 420 -19.69 -40.24 35.60
CA LYS A 420 -19.39 -39.75 36.97
C LYS A 420 -18.21 -40.46 37.67
N ARG A 421 -17.96 -41.73 37.32
CA ARG A 421 -16.84 -42.54 37.89
C ARG A 421 -15.46 -42.15 37.37
N HIS A 422 -15.36 -41.58 36.16
CA HIS A 422 -14.06 -41.24 35.59
C HIS A 422 -13.49 -39.92 36.13
N ARG A 423 -14.34 -38.98 36.56
CA ARG A 423 -13.90 -37.78 37.30
C ARG A 423 -13.26 -38.12 38.64
N LEU A 424 -13.80 -39.08 39.39
CA LEU A 424 -13.17 -39.56 40.63
C LEU A 424 -11.79 -40.17 40.37
N PHE A 425 -11.63 -40.87 39.23
CA PHE A 425 -10.34 -41.42 38.83
C PHE A 425 -9.36 -40.34 38.34
N GLN A 426 -9.82 -39.33 37.60
CA GLN A 426 -8.99 -38.21 37.17
C GLN A 426 -8.58 -37.30 38.32
N LEU A 427 -9.47 -37.05 39.28
CA LEU A 427 -9.18 -36.33 40.53
C LEU A 427 -8.14 -37.10 41.36
N ALA A 428 -8.31 -38.42 41.52
CA ALA A 428 -7.31 -39.26 42.20
C ALA A 428 -5.96 -39.33 41.47
N VAL A 429 -5.96 -39.29 40.13
CA VAL A 429 -4.72 -39.25 39.31
C VAL A 429 -4.07 -37.86 39.33
N SER A 430 -4.83 -36.77 39.46
CA SER A 430 -4.27 -35.43 39.68
C SER A 430 -3.76 -35.23 41.10
N GLU A 431 -4.45 -35.78 42.11
CA GLU A 431 -4.03 -35.76 43.52
C GLU A 431 -2.74 -36.57 43.72
N SER A 432 -2.62 -37.75 43.12
CA SER A 432 -1.37 -38.54 43.14
C SER A 432 -0.21 -37.90 42.36
N LYS A 433 -0.49 -37.06 41.34
CA LYS A 433 0.53 -36.26 40.65
C LYS A 433 0.94 -35.00 41.43
N SER A 434 0.04 -34.39 42.21
CA SER A 434 0.41 -33.32 43.14
C SER A 434 1.15 -33.86 44.36
N GLU A 435 0.75 -35.03 44.89
CA GLU A 435 1.43 -35.69 46.01
C GLU A 435 2.83 -36.21 45.64
N SER A 436 3.06 -36.61 44.40
CA SER A 436 4.42 -36.97 43.93
C SER A 436 5.31 -35.75 43.70
N LYS A 437 4.74 -34.61 43.29
CA LYS A 437 5.46 -33.33 43.21
C LYS A 437 5.80 -32.75 44.58
N THR A 438 4.88 -32.82 45.55
CA THR A 438 5.17 -32.40 46.93
C THR A 438 6.07 -33.39 47.67
N ARG A 439 6.14 -34.67 47.26
CA ARG A 439 7.15 -35.62 47.76
C ARG A 439 8.55 -35.35 47.20
N GLU A 440 8.67 -34.94 45.94
CA GLU A 440 9.96 -34.55 45.36
C GLU A 440 10.46 -33.21 45.90
N GLU A 441 9.57 -32.27 46.26
CA GLU A 441 9.93 -30.99 46.90
C GLU A 441 10.12 -31.13 48.43
N GLY A 442 9.53 -32.14 49.07
CA GLY A 442 9.60 -32.39 50.52
C GLY A 442 10.84 -33.16 51.00
N GLU A 443 11.71 -33.62 50.10
CA GLU A 443 13.01 -34.22 50.48
C GLU A 443 14.17 -33.21 50.50
N GLU A 444 13.93 -31.92 50.18
CA GLU A 444 14.96 -30.86 50.21
C GLU A 444 14.87 -29.85 51.37
N GLU A 445 13.84 -29.91 52.24
CA GLU A 445 13.73 -29.00 53.39
C GLU A 445 13.38 -29.74 54.71
N GLU A 446 14.31 -30.56 55.22
CA GLU A 446 14.39 -30.81 56.67
C GLU A 446 15.28 -29.74 57.30
N GLY A 447 14.64 -28.72 57.88
CA GLY A 447 15.33 -27.76 58.73
C GLY A 447 14.45 -26.59 59.16
N MET A 448 13.96 -26.67 60.41
CA MET A 448 13.61 -25.56 61.31
C MET A 448 12.11 -25.36 61.59
N GLU A 449 11.65 -25.96 62.69
CA GLU A 449 10.46 -25.54 63.46
C GLU A 449 10.67 -24.14 64.07
N VAL A 450 9.66 -23.27 64.07
CA VAL A 450 9.09 -22.58 65.26
C VAL A 450 7.65 -22.08 64.96
N ASP A 451 6.74 -22.45 65.86
CA ASP A 451 5.46 -21.92 66.35
C ASP A 451 4.95 -20.52 65.90
N ASP A 452 3.66 -20.42 65.57
CA ASP A 452 2.62 -19.68 66.34
C ASP A 452 1.27 -19.63 65.59
N GLY A 453 0.17 -19.69 66.36
CA GLY A 453 -1.20 -19.89 65.88
C GLY A 453 -1.95 -18.64 65.39
N GLU A 454 -3.05 -18.87 64.65
CA GLU A 454 -4.39 -18.29 64.87
C GLU A 454 -5.35 -18.65 63.72
N ASP A 455 -6.60 -18.85 64.09
CA ASP A 455 -7.73 -19.30 63.27
C ASP A 455 -7.94 -18.49 61.98
N GLN A 456 -7.93 -19.17 60.82
CA GLN A 456 -8.56 -18.66 59.60
C GLN A 456 -9.66 -19.58 59.09
N LYS A 457 -10.89 -19.06 59.20
CA LYS A 457 -12.11 -19.48 58.53
C LYS A 457 -11.85 -20.01 57.12
N VAL A 458 -12.22 -21.27 56.92
CA VAL A 458 -12.39 -21.91 55.60
C VAL A 458 -13.45 -21.12 54.82
N PHE A 459 -13.02 -20.26 53.90
CA PHE A 459 -13.86 -19.84 52.78
C PHE A 459 -13.86 -20.97 51.76
N ALA A 460 -15.01 -21.61 51.58
CA ALA A 460 -15.27 -22.47 50.45
C ALA A 460 -15.04 -21.68 49.15
N VAL A 461 -14.02 -22.04 48.39
CA VAL A 461 -13.84 -21.59 47.02
C VAL A 461 -14.69 -22.51 46.15
N ASP A 462 -15.84 -22.00 45.71
CA ASP A 462 -16.63 -22.64 44.64
C ASP A 462 -15.72 -22.87 43.41
N PRO A 463 -15.75 -24.07 42.79
CA PRO A 463 -15.05 -24.28 41.54
C PRO A 463 -15.80 -23.50 40.45
N THR A 464 -15.27 -22.34 40.09
CA THR A 464 -15.71 -21.62 38.90
C THR A 464 -15.51 -22.54 37.69
N PRO A 465 -16.55 -22.76 36.85
CA PRO A 465 -16.39 -23.54 35.63
C PRO A 465 -15.39 -22.81 34.74
N SER A 466 -14.50 -23.57 34.12
CA SER A 466 -13.49 -23.13 33.15
C SER A 466 -14.09 -22.24 32.06
N GLN A 467 -14.18 -20.94 32.34
CA GLN A 467 -14.46 -19.92 31.35
C GLN A 467 -13.17 -19.67 30.58
N GLY A 468 -13.07 -20.25 29.39
CA GLY A 468 -11.92 -19.99 28.53
C GLY A 468 -11.79 -20.99 27.40
N LEU A 469 -12.79 -21.00 26.50
CA LEU A 469 -12.66 -21.24 25.04
C LEU A 469 -14.05 -21.48 24.46
N LEU A 470 -14.35 -20.73 23.40
CA LEU A 470 -15.71 -20.49 22.93
C LEU A 470 -16.21 -21.59 22.00
N LEU A 471 -17.53 -21.82 22.06
CA LEU A 471 -18.24 -22.71 21.16
C LEU A 471 -18.59 -21.97 19.85
N PRO A 472 -18.75 -22.69 18.71
CA PRO A 472 -18.89 -22.08 17.39
C PRO A 472 -20.07 -21.11 17.21
N TRP A 473 -21.06 -21.12 18.10
CA TRP A 473 -22.21 -20.19 18.08
C TRP A 473 -21.99 -18.93 18.92
N GLU A 474 -20.92 -18.85 19.73
CA GLU A 474 -20.59 -17.65 20.53
C GLU A 474 -19.77 -16.63 19.73
N ILE A 475 -19.38 -16.98 18.49
CA ILE A 475 -18.65 -16.14 17.54
C ILE A 475 -19.60 -15.46 16.53
N ARG A 476 -20.89 -15.86 16.50
CA ARG A 476 -21.88 -15.34 15.55
C ARG A 476 -22.58 -14.06 16.03
#